data_AF-A0A9P9PSJ2-F1
#
_entry.id   AF-A0A9P9PSJ2-F1
#
_cell.length_a   1.000
_cell.length_b   1.000
_cell.length_c   1.000
_cell.angle_alpha   90.00
_cell.angle_beta   90.00
_cell.angle_gamma   90.00
#
_symmetry.space_group_name_H-M   'P 1'
#
loop_
_entity.id
_entity.type
_entity.pdbx_description
1 polymer ?
#
loop_
_entity_poly.entity_id
_entity_poly.type
_entity_poly.pdbx_seq_one_letter_code
_entity_poly.pdbx_strand_id
1 'polypeptide(L)'
;MEDPDHGWKPKNRPQSTVALNFMSELDNLFKLDGDLDTLDKTVHQKKQAVSTQTQELEALEARLRAAEERLSQATGNSPPRRKDSQRRTPIQGVFSDQDKAGLQNPSSPLAQNNPQPTGSIAGALPETPSSHSSADYVLVEKPHSTQPLEAEKA
;
A
#
# COMPACT_ATOMS: atom_id res chain seq x y z
N MET A 1 -36.81 -24.19 -44.21
CA MET A 1 -37.67 -23.94 -43.04
C MET A 1 -37.76 -22.43 -42.93
N GLU A 2 -38.89 -21.86 -43.35
CA GLU A 2 -39.10 -20.41 -43.30
C GLU A 2 -39.35 -20.00 -41.84
N ASP A 3 -38.61 -18.99 -41.41
CA ASP A 3 -38.68 -18.44 -40.05
C ASP A 3 -39.94 -17.55 -39.94
N PRO A 4 -40.92 -17.91 -39.09
CA PRO A 4 -42.24 -17.26 -39.04
C PRO A 4 -42.18 -15.78 -38.60
N ASP A 5 -41.04 -15.32 -38.09
CA ASP A 5 -40.88 -13.98 -37.52
C ASP A 5 -40.30 -12.95 -38.51
N HIS A 6 -39.91 -13.35 -39.72
CA HIS A 6 -39.27 -12.48 -40.72
C HIS A 6 -40.11 -11.27 -41.17
N GLY A 7 -41.43 -11.28 -40.95
CA GLY A 7 -42.34 -10.19 -41.34
C GLY A 7 -42.80 -9.30 -40.19
N TRP A 8 -42.38 -9.58 -38.94
CA TRP A 8 -42.85 -8.84 -37.78
C TRP A 8 -42.24 -7.43 -37.75
N LYS A 9 -43.08 -6.41 -37.91
CA LYS A 9 -42.71 -5.00 -37.70
C LYS A 9 -43.35 -4.51 -36.42
N PRO A 10 -42.58 -3.98 -35.46
CA PRO A 10 -43.15 -3.43 -34.23
C PRO A 10 -44.09 -2.28 -34.61
N LYS A 11 -45.40 -2.45 -34.34
CA LYS A 11 -46.38 -1.38 -34.47
C LYS A 11 -46.21 -0.47 -33.26
N ASN A 12 -46.18 0.85 -33.46
CA ASN A 12 -46.10 1.92 -32.44
C ASN A 12 -47.32 1.96 -31.50
N ARG A 13 -47.76 0.81 -30.98
CA ARG A 13 -48.76 0.74 -29.92
C ARG A 13 -48.11 1.22 -28.62
N PRO A 14 -48.81 2.01 -27.80
CA PRO A 14 -48.28 2.36 -26.49
C PRO A 14 -48.02 1.07 -25.71
N GLN A 15 -46.74 0.80 -25.41
CA GLN A 15 -46.38 -0.27 -24.49
C GLN A 15 -46.93 0.09 -23.11
N SER A 16 -47.49 -0.89 -22.40
CA SER A 16 -48.00 -0.64 -21.06
C SER A 16 -46.84 -0.27 -20.13
N THR A 17 -47.02 0.77 -19.31
CA THR A 17 -46.05 1.15 -18.27
C THR A 17 -45.72 -0.03 -17.35
N VAL A 18 -46.72 -0.87 -17.05
CA VAL A 18 -46.54 -2.10 -16.27
C VAL A 18 -45.59 -3.08 -16.94
N ALA A 19 -45.69 -3.28 -18.26
CA ALA A 19 -44.78 -4.18 -18.97
C ALA A 19 -43.37 -3.59 -19.08
N LEU A 20 -43.22 -2.27 -19.21
CA LEU A 20 -41.90 -1.62 -19.17
C LEU A 20 -41.24 -1.79 -17.81
N ASN A 21 -41.99 -1.58 -16.73
CA ASN A 21 -41.49 -1.79 -15.37
C ASN A 21 -41.13 -3.26 -15.13
N PHE A 22 -42.01 -4.18 -15.55
CA PHE A 22 -41.76 -5.62 -15.42
C PHE A 22 -40.54 -6.08 -16.24
N MET A 23 -40.36 -5.57 -17.47
CA MET A 23 -39.20 -5.88 -18.28
C MET A 23 -37.92 -5.35 -17.63
N SER A 24 -37.93 -4.12 -17.11
CA SER A 24 -36.81 -3.58 -16.35
C SER A 24 -36.52 -4.39 -15.08
N GLU A 25 -37.53 -4.88 -14.38
CA GLU A 25 -37.34 -5.79 -13.24
C GLU A 25 -36.70 -7.11 -13.66
N LEU A 26 -37.08 -7.68 -14.81
CA LEU A 26 -36.45 -8.88 -15.35
C LEU A 26 -35.01 -8.62 -15.80
N ASP A 27 -34.74 -7.50 -16.48
CA ASP A 27 -33.39 -7.12 -16.88
C ASP A 27 -32.48 -6.97 -15.65
N ASN A 28 -32.99 -6.40 -14.56
CA ASN A 28 -32.30 -6.31 -13.27
C ASN A 28 -32.12 -7.69 -12.60
N LEU A 29 -33.18 -8.51 -12.56
CA LEU A 29 -33.17 -9.83 -11.92
C LEU A 29 -32.17 -10.78 -12.60
N PHE A 30 -32.15 -10.76 -13.92
CA PHE A 30 -31.25 -11.57 -14.74
C PHE A 30 -29.93 -10.87 -15.07
N LYS A 31 -29.73 -9.64 -14.58
CA LYS A 31 -28.54 -8.81 -14.84
C LYS A 31 -28.17 -8.75 -16.32
N LEU A 32 -29.19 -8.64 -17.18
CA LEU A 32 -29.03 -8.66 -18.65
C LEU A 32 -28.34 -7.40 -19.18
N ASP A 33 -28.20 -6.35 -18.36
CA ASP A 33 -27.55 -5.07 -18.68
C ASP A 33 -26.02 -5.17 -18.90
N GLY A 34 -25.45 -6.38 -19.01
CA GLY A 34 -24.02 -6.60 -19.23
C GLY A 34 -23.15 -6.47 -17.97
N ASP A 35 -23.75 -6.32 -16.79
CA ASP A 35 -23.06 -6.27 -15.49
C ASP A 35 -22.29 -7.57 -15.18
N LEU A 36 -22.78 -8.71 -15.67
CA LEU A 36 -22.13 -9.99 -15.41
C LEU A 36 -20.78 -10.12 -16.14
N ASP A 37 -20.72 -9.68 -17.39
CA ASP A 37 -19.49 -9.73 -18.20
C ASP A 37 -18.44 -8.73 -17.69
N THR A 38 -18.88 -7.57 -17.23
CA THR A 38 -17.97 -6.58 -16.61
C THR A 38 -17.46 -7.07 -15.26
N LEU A 39 -18.32 -7.70 -14.46
CA LEU A 39 -17.94 -8.32 -13.20
C LEU A 39 -16.92 -9.44 -13.42
N ASP A 40 -17.14 -10.33 -14.39
CA ASP A 40 -16.19 -11.42 -14.69
C ASP A 40 -14.81 -10.89 -15.09
N LYS A 41 -14.77 -9.90 -15.99
CA LYS A 41 -13.52 -9.21 -16.38
C LYS A 41 -12.82 -8.59 -15.18
N THR A 42 -13.57 -7.91 -14.30
CA THR A 42 -13.03 -7.26 -13.12
C THR A 42 -12.46 -8.27 -12.13
N VAL A 43 -13.18 -9.38 -11.91
CA VAL A 43 -12.71 -10.48 -11.05
C VAL A 43 -11.42 -11.09 -11.60
N HIS A 44 -11.36 -11.34 -12.90
CA HIS A 44 -10.16 -11.87 -13.55
C HIS A 44 -8.97 -10.92 -13.40
N GLN A 45 -9.16 -9.62 -13.66
CA GLN A 45 -8.12 -8.61 -13.47
C GLN A 45 -7.63 -8.54 -12.02
N LYS A 46 -8.56 -8.53 -11.05
CA LYS A 46 -8.22 -8.48 -9.63
C LYS A 46 -7.48 -9.74 -9.19
N LYS A 47 -7.88 -10.92 -9.68
CA LYS A 47 -7.19 -12.18 -9.39
C LYS A 47 -5.73 -12.14 -9.87
N GLN A 48 -5.50 -11.63 -11.09
CA GLN A 48 -4.14 -11.46 -11.60
C GLN A 48 -3.32 -10.50 -10.73
N ALA A 49 -3.88 -9.33 -10.39
CA ALA A 49 -3.20 -8.34 -9.55
C ALA A 49 -2.86 -8.88 -8.15
N VAL A 50 -3.77 -9.63 -7.53
CA VAL A 50 -3.51 -10.26 -6.23
C VAL A 50 -2.42 -11.31 -6.36
N SER A 51 -2.46 -12.15 -7.40
CA SER A 51 -1.44 -13.17 -7.62
C SER A 51 -0.05 -12.58 -7.77
N THR A 52 0.10 -11.48 -8.52
CA THR A 52 1.40 -10.81 -8.69
C THR A 52 1.89 -10.19 -7.39
N GLN A 53 1.00 -9.51 -6.64
CA GLN A 53 1.34 -8.93 -5.35
C GLN A 53 1.76 -9.99 -4.32
N THR A 54 1.07 -11.14 -4.30
CA THR A 54 1.46 -12.26 -3.42
C THR A 54 2.84 -12.80 -3.76
N GLN A 55 3.17 -12.94 -5.04
CA GLN A 55 4.51 -13.39 -5.46
C GLN A 55 5.60 -12.41 -5.05
N GLU A 56 5.35 -11.11 -5.19
CA GLU A 56 6.29 -10.07 -4.77
C GLU A 56 6.48 -10.06 -3.25
N LEU A 57 5.40 -10.21 -2.48
CA LEU A 57 5.47 -10.31 -1.02
C LEU A 57 6.26 -11.55 -0.58
N GLU A 58 6.02 -12.71 -1.18
CA GLU A 58 6.76 -13.93 -0.90
C GLU A 58 8.27 -13.75 -1.15
N ALA A 59 8.65 -13.10 -2.26
CA ALA A 59 10.04 -12.82 -2.57
C ALA A 59 10.69 -11.87 -1.52
N LEU A 60 9.94 -10.88 -1.04
CA LEU A 60 10.40 -9.97 0.01
C LEU A 60 10.56 -10.69 1.36
N GLU A 61 9.59 -11.52 1.74
CA GLU A 61 9.65 -12.33 2.95
C GLU A 61 10.84 -13.30 2.93
N ALA A 62 11.08 -13.97 1.79
CA ALA A 62 12.22 -14.85 1.62
C ALA A 62 13.56 -14.09 1.79
N ARG A 63 13.65 -12.88 1.23
CA ARG A 63 14.83 -12.03 1.37
C ARG A 63 15.05 -11.59 2.82
N LEU A 64 14.00 -11.21 3.52
CA LEU A 64 14.07 -10.82 4.94
C LEU A 64 14.52 -12.01 5.80
N ARG A 65 13.93 -13.18 5.60
CA ARG A 65 14.31 -14.41 6.32
C ARG A 65 15.79 -14.77 6.10
N ALA A 66 16.27 -14.69 4.86
CA ALA A 66 17.68 -14.96 4.54
C ALA A 66 18.63 -13.94 5.18
N ALA A 67 18.23 -12.66 5.26
CA ALA A 67 19.02 -11.62 5.92
C ALA A 67 19.03 -11.82 7.45
N GLU A 68 17.89 -12.19 8.03
CA GLU A 68 17.77 -12.50 9.46
C GLU A 68 18.64 -13.70 9.85
N GLU A 69 18.64 -14.76 9.05
CA GLU A 69 19.51 -15.92 9.29
C GLU A 69 20.99 -15.52 9.31
N ARG A 70 21.44 -14.72 8.32
CA ARG A 70 22.82 -14.20 8.29
C ARG A 70 23.15 -13.34 9.50
N LEU A 71 22.23 -12.48 9.93
CA LEU A 71 22.44 -11.65 11.12
C LEU A 71 22.51 -12.51 12.38
N SER A 72 21.63 -13.50 12.53
CA SER A 72 21.62 -14.43 13.67
C SER A 72 22.92 -15.24 13.76
N GLN A 73 23.47 -15.66 12.63
CA GLN A 73 24.78 -16.32 12.60
C GLN A 73 25.91 -15.36 12.93
N ALA A 74 25.86 -14.11 12.45
CA ALA A 74 26.87 -13.10 12.78
C ALA A 74 26.83 -12.69 14.26
N THR A 75 25.66 -12.61 14.87
CA THR A 75 25.53 -12.30 16.31
C THR A 75 25.88 -13.49 17.19
N GLY A 76 25.55 -14.71 16.76
CA GLY A 76 25.92 -15.95 17.47
C GLY A 76 27.39 -16.33 17.35
N ASN A 77 28.05 -15.95 16.24
CA ASN A 77 29.43 -16.35 15.93
C ASN A 77 30.43 -15.16 15.94
N SER A 78 30.04 -14.01 16.51
CA SER A 78 30.93 -12.86 16.69
C SER A 78 32.03 -13.19 17.71
N PRO A 79 33.32 -12.97 17.38
CA PRO A 79 34.37 -12.83 18.39
C PRO A 79 33.97 -11.72 19.37
N PRO A 80 34.37 -11.77 20.65
CA PRO A 80 33.94 -10.81 21.65
C PRO A 80 34.23 -9.39 21.17
N ARG A 81 33.17 -8.55 21.17
CA ARG A 81 33.22 -7.11 20.89
C ARG A 81 34.39 -6.53 21.68
N ARG A 82 35.47 -6.13 20.99
CA ARG A 82 36.62 -5.52 21.67
C ARG A 82 36.07 -4.31 22.43
N LYS A 83 36.28 -4.32 23.75
CA LYS A 83 35.96 -3.21 24.65
C LYS A 83 36.56 -1.95 24.03
N ASP A 84 35.72 -0.93 23.86
CA ASP A 84 35.99 0.38 23.26
C ASP A 84 36.98 1.23 24.10
N SER A 85 38.02 0.62 24.67
CA SER A 85 38.96 1.25 25.60
C SER A 85 40.28 1.66 24.95
N GLN A 86 40.42 1.57 23.63
CA GLN A 86 41.59 2.09 22.93
C GLN A 86 41.12 3.23 22.01
N ARG A 87 40.84 4.35 22.68
CA ARG A 87 40.78 5.69 22.08
C ARG A 87 41.94 5.81 21.08
N ARG A 88 41.62 5.91 19.79
CA ARG A 88 42.56 6.38 18.78
C ARG A 88 43.08 7.75 19.23
N THR A 89 44.36 7.87 19.49
CA THR A 89 45.02 9.17 19.57
C THR A 89 44.94 9.82 18.19
N PRO A 90 44.58 11.11 18.07
CA PRO A 90 44.65 11.81 16.80
C PRO A 90 46.11 11.82 16.32
N ILE A 91 46.33 11.50 15.04
CA ILE A 91 47.62 11.67 14.38
C ILE A 91 47.87 13.18 14.31
N GLN A 92 48.64 13.70 15.26
CA GLN A 92 49.11 15.06 15.29
C GLN A 92 50.17 15.22 14.20
N GLY A 93 49.83 15.93 13.12
CA GLY A 93 50.78 16.24 12.04
C GLY A 93 50.19 16.55 10.66
N VAL A 94 48.88 16.45 10.44
CA VAL A 94 48.28 16.70 9.09
C VAL A 94 47.45 17.98 8.97
N PHE A 95 47.26 18.74 10.04
CA PHE A 95 46.58 20.05 9.96
C PHE A 95 47.50 21.13 10.53
N SER A 96 47.82 22.12 9.69
CA SER A 96 48.65 23.26 10.06
C SER A 96 47.94 24.18 11.05
N ASP A 97 48.71 24.70 12.01
CA ASP A 97 48.32 25.73 12.98
C ASP A 97 47.89 27.05 12.29
N GLN A 98 46.64 27.14 11.84
CA GLN A 98 46.10 28.38 11.26
C GLN A 98 44.85 28.96 11.94
N ASP A 99 44.42 28.43 13.09
CA ASP A 99 43.26 28.98 13.83
C ASP A 99 43.63 29.57 15.20
N LYS A 100 44.78 30.28 15.26
CA LYS A 100 45.07 31.24 16.34
C LYS A 100 44.76 32.69 15.90
N ALA A 101 43.56 32.92 15.40
CA ALA A 101 43.02 34.27 15.26
C ALA A 101 41.50 34.23 15.45
N GLY A 102 41.01 34.61 16.63
CA GLY A 102 39.57 34.72 16.85
C GLY A 102 39.08 34.51 18.28
N LEU A 103 39.85 34.90 19.30
CA LEU A 103 39.27 35.22 20.60
C LEU A 103 38.34 36.43 20.41
N GLN A 104 37.04 36.20 20.15
CA GLN A 104 35.89 37.00 20.65
C GLN A 104 34.56 36.59 19.99
N ASN A 105 33.59 36.26 20.85
CA ASN A 105 32.12 36.25 20.70
C ASN A 105 31.41 35.01 20.11
N PRO A 106 30.42 34.43 20.84
CA PRO A 106 29.53 33.39 20.33
C PRO A 106 28.24 34.03 19.79
N SER A 107 28.09 34.14 18.47
CA SER A 107 26.78 34.41 17.85
C SER A 107 26.29 33.16 17.13
N SER A 108 25.42 32.42 17.83
CA SER A 108 24.61 31.32 17.32
C SER A 108 23.78 31.76 16.10
N PRO A 109 23.83 31.06 14.95
CA PRO A 109 23.11 31.46 13.75
C PRO A 109 21.71 30.80 13.63
N LEU A 110 20.98 30.64 14.74
CA LEU A 110 19.63 30.03 14.71
C LEU A 110 18.47 31.03 14.83
N ALA A 111 18.70 32.33 14.60
CA ALA A 111 17.62 33.31 14.67
C ALA A 111 17.70 34.33 13.54
N GLN A 112 17.07 34.06 12.41
CA GLN A 112 16.42 35.11 11.63
C GLN A 112 15.35 34.57 10.67
N ASN A 113 14.18 35.20 10.78
CA ASN A 113 12.91 34.92 10.12
C ASN A 113 12.97 35.03 8.58
N ASN A 114 12.13 34.20 7.95
CA ASN A 114 11.73 34.21 6.53
C ASN A 114 10.96 35.51 6.16
N PRO A 115 11.04 36.05 4.91
CA PRO A 115 10.24 35.54 3.78
C PRO A 115 10.98 35.44 2.41
N GLN A 116 10.58 34.44 1.59
CA GLN A 116 10.89 34.10 0.17
C GLN A 116 11.07 35.30 -0.82
N PRO A 117 11.59 35.13 -2.08
CA PRO A 117 11.80 33.92 -2.91
C PRO A 117 13.14 33.89 -3.73
N THR A 118 13.28 32.90 -4.64
CA THR A 118 14.22 32.75 -5.79
C THR A 118 15.39 31.77 -5.64
N GLY A 119 15.54 30.91 -6.65
CA GLY A 119 16.86 30.41 -7.08
C GLY A 119 17.23 28.98 -6.68
N SER A 120 16.78 28.01 -7.48
CA SER A 120 17.55 26.86 -7.96
C SER A 120 18.71 26.33 -7.11
N ILE A 121 18.50 25.24 -6.37
CA ILE A 121 19.55 24.26 -6.10
C ILE A 121 19.05 22.88 -6.50
N ALA A 122 19.61 22.42 -7.61
CA ALA A 122 19.41 21.10 -8.18
C ALA A 122 20.07 20.03 -7.29
N GLY A 123 19.38 18.91 -7.12
CA GLY A 123 20.02 17.62 -6.86
C GLY A 123 20.27 17.25 -5.40
N ALA A 124 19.23 17.22 -4.56
CA ALA A 124 19.16 16.32 -3.41
C ALA A 124 17.71 16.16 -2.94
N LEU A 125 17.25 14.90 -2.84
CA LEU A 125 15.96 14.39 -2.34
C LEU A 125 14.81 14.31 -3.37
N PRO A 126 14.26 13.09 -3.65
CA PRO A 126 12.91 12.99 -4.18
C PRO A 126 11.92 13.44 -3.09
N GLU A 127 10.91 14.20 -3.49
CA GLU A 127 9.78 14.57 -2.64
C GLU A 127 9.11 13.28 -2.13
N THR A 128 9.07 13.09 -0.82
CA THR A 128 8.26 12.02 -0.24
C THR A 128 6.79 12.36 -0.50
N PRO A 129 5.99 11.49 -1.15
CA PRO A 129 4.57 11.76 -1.32
C PRO A 129 3.94 11.89 0.07
N SER A 130 3.36 13.06 0.38
CA SER A 130 2.54 13.21 1.57
C SER A 130 1.30 12.33 1.40
N SER A 131 1.28 11.21 2.13
CA SER A 131 0.11 10.35 2.18
C SER A 131 -1.02 11.09 2.89
N HIS A 132 -2.12 11.34 2.19
CA HIS A 132 -3.37 11.84 2.78
C HIS A 132 -4.39 10.71 2.95
N SER A 133 -3.93 9.46 3.02
CA SER A 133 -4.81 8.32 3.28
C SER A 133 -5.13 8.29 4.78
N SER A 134 -6.16 9.02 5.20
CA SER A 134 -6.86 8.76 6.45
C SER A 134 -7.40 7.33 6.40
N ALA A 135 -6.70 6.41 7.06
CA ALA A 135 -7.14 5.04 7.19
C ALA A 135 -8.30 4.99 8.18
N ASP A 136 -9.52 5.06 7.67
CA ASP A 136 -10.74 4.78 8.45
C ASP A 136 -10.80 3.26 8.70
N TYR A 137 -10.19 2.83 9.80
CA TYR A 137 -10.34 1.46 10.28
C TYR A 137 -11.70 1.30 10.95
N VAL A 138 -12.57 0.47 10.36
CA VAL A 138 -13.78 -0.01 11.02
C VAL A 138 -13.44 -1.28 11.78
N LEU A 139 -13.58 -1.24 13.10
CA LEU A 139 -13.48 -2.43 13.95
C LEU A 139 -14.69 -3.33 13.67
N VAL A 140 -14.47 -4.44 12.96
CA VAL A 140 -15.49 -5.47 12.77
C VAL A 140 -15.52 -6.35 14.01
N GLU A 141 -16.61 -6.27 14.77
CA GLU A 141 -16.87 -7.17 15.88
C GLU A 141 -17.08 -8.58 15.32
N LYS A 142 -16.14 -9.49 15.61
CA LYS A 142 -16.23 -10.88 15.18
C LYS A 142 -17.36 -11.55 15.97
N PRO A 143 -18.42 -12.09 15.34
CA PRO A 143 -19.46 -12.79 16.08
C PRO A 143 -18.82 -13.97 16.81
N HIS A 144 -19.10 -14.07 18.10
CA HIS A 144 -18.72 -15.20 18.91
C HIS A 144 -19.28 -16.46 18.25
N SER A 145 -18.38 -17.35 17.82
CA SER A 145 -18.74 -18.71 17.40
C SER A 145 -19.59 -19.33 18.49
N THR A 146 -20.83 -19.65 18.17
CA THR A 146 -21.70 -20.48 19.00
C THR A 146 -20.95 -21.75 19.36
N GLN A 147 -20.77 -22.01 20.65
CA GLN A 147 -20.29 -23.30 21.11
C GLN A 147 -21.35 -24.36 20.82
N PRO A 148 -20.97 -25.53 20.28
CA PRO A 148 -21.84 -26.69 20.28
C PRO A 148 -21.82 -27.28 21.70
N LEU A 149 -22.91 -27.08 22.45
CA LEU A 149 -23.17 -27.94 23.60
C LEU A 149 -23.76 -29.25 23.06
N GLU A 150 -22.84 -30.18 22.81
CA GLU A 150 -23.13 -31.59 22.75
C GLU A 150 -23.77 -32.07 24.05
N ALA A 151 -24.56 -33.13 23.90
CA ALA A 151 -25.41 -33.76 24.88
C ALA A 151 -24.64 -34.44 26.03
N GLU A 152 -25.21 -34.45 27.24
CA GLU A 152 -25.39 -35.67 28.05
C GLU A 152 -26.18 -35.40 29.35
N LYS A 153 -27.36 -36.04 29.44
CA LYS A 153 -27.74 -37.02 30.47
C LYS A 153 -27.74 -36.60 31.96
N ALA A 154 -28.94 -36.50 32.54
CA ALA A 154 -29.42 -37.29 33.68
C ALA A 154 -30.91 -37.02 33.93
#